data_AF-A0A351HY59-F1
#
_entry.id   AF-A0A351HY59-F1
#
_cell.length_a   1.000
_cell.length_b   1.000
_cell.length_c   1.000
_cell.angle_alpha   90.00
_cell.angle_beta   90.00
_cell.angle_gamma   90.00
#
_symmetry.space_group_name_H-M   'P 1'
#
loop_
_entity.id
_entity.type
_entity.pdbx_description
1 polymer ?
#
loop_
_entity_poly.entity_id
_entity_poly.type
_entity_poly.pdbx_seq_one_letter_code
_entity_poly.pdbx_strand_id
1 'polypeptide(L)'
;MALIVENEQLTAKAADAMLNTDVAAYREKVNRILKQISHQVAVMPANKKMTKNFLGKNLSGKNFDGSDFSMVLMIAANLEEASLRGTNFLGADLRDANIKNTDLSKSLFLTQMQINAASGNEKTILPKNLVRPSHW
;
A
#
# COMPACT_ATOMS: atom_id res chain seq x y z
N MET A 1 -12.63 12.11 -9.81
CA MET A 1 -11.95 13.24 -10.47
C MET A 1 -11.68 14.44 -9.57
N ALA A 2 -12.63 14.93 -8.75
CA ALA A 2 -12.47 16.21 -8.03
C ALA A 2 -11.18 16.36 -7.19
N LEU A 3 -10.77 15.31 -6.47
CA LEU A 3 -9.60 15.38 -5.59
C LEU A 3 -8.26 15.45 -6.34
N ILE A 4 -8.17 14.83 -7.53
CA ILE A 4 -6.95 14.88 -8.35
C ILE A 4 -6.76 16.30 -8.90
N VAL A 5 -7.84 16.89 -9.42
CA VAL A 5 -7.84 18.29 -9.90
C VAL A 5 -7.50 19.27 -8.78
N GLU A 6 -8.07 19.07 -7.58
CA GLU A 6 -7.71 19.87 -6.41
C GLU A 6 -6.22 19.72 -6.05
N ASN A 7 -5.67 18.50 -6.09
CA ASN A 7 -4.24 18.27 -5.86
C ASN A 7 -3.37 19.04 -6.86
N GLU A 8 -3.70 18.95 -8.15
CA GLU A 8 -2.99 19.62 -9.25
C GLU A 8 -3.02 21.14 -9.06
N GLN A 9 -4.20 21.69 -8.72
CA GLN A 9 -4.36 23.11 -8.41
C GLN A 9 -3.53 23.55 -7.21
N LEU A 10 -3.48 22.75 -6.14
CA LEU A 10 -2.64 23.04 -4.97
C LEU A 10 -1.16 23.07 -5.34
N THR A 11 -0.69 22.13 -6.19
CA THR A 11 0.71 22.07 -6.63
C THR A 11 1.08 23.12 -7.67
N ALA A 12 0.10 23.76 -8.31
CA ALA A 12 0.30 24.82 -9.31
C ALA A 12 0.30 26.24 -8.70
N LYS A 13 0.07 26.39 -7.40
CA LYS A 13 0.09 27.67 -6.70
C LYS A 13 1.51 28.28 -6.64
N ALA A 14 1.58 29.59 -6.45
CA ALA A 14 2.82 30.27 -6.08
C ALA A 14 3.34 29.75 -4.72
N ALA A 15 4.67 29.83 -4.51
CA ALA A 15 5.34 29.21 -3.38
C ALA A 15 4.81 29.67 -2.00
N ASP A 16 4.49 30.96 -1.86
CA ASP A 16 3.88 31.55 -0.67
C ASP A 16 2.49 30.96 -0.38
N ALA A 17 1.66 30.79 -1.40
CA ALA A 17 0.36 30.16 -1.28
C ALA A 17 0.43 28.64 -1.04
N MET A 18 1.48 27.97 -1.53
CA MET A 18 1.76 26.57 -1.22
C MET A 18 2.15 26.40 0.26
N LEU A 19 3.03 27.26 0.79
CA LEU A 19 3.46 27.23 2.19
C LEU A 19 2.31 27.43 3.17
N ASN A 20 1.30 28.21 2.78
CA ASN A 20 0.10 28.46 3.58
C ASN A 20 -1.01 27.42 3.40
N THR A 21 -0.78 26.38 2.59
CA THR A 21 -1.79 25.33 2.40
C THR A 21 -1.84 24.43 3.64
N ASP A 22 -3.04 24.20 4.17
CA ASP A 22 -3.26 23.23 5.24
C ASP A 22 -3.17 21.80 4.70
N VAL A 23 -1.94 21.29 4.65
CA VAL A 23 -1.63 19.93 4.18
C VAL A 23 -2.30 18.88 5.07
N ALA A 24 -2.48 19.17 6.37
CA ALA A 24 -3.09 18.22 7.29
C ALA A 24 -4.58 18.04 7.00
N ALA A 25 -5.33 19.14 6.85
CA ALA A 25 -6.74 19.09 6.47
C ALA A 25 -6.94 18.41 5.10
N TYR A 26 -6.08 18.72 4.13
CA TYR A 26 -6.11 18.07 2.83
C TYR A 26 -5.82 16.57 2.93
N ARG A 27 -4.79 16.15 3.69
CA ARG A 27 -4.48 14.74 3.95
C ARG A 27 -5.67 14.01 4.57
N GLU A 28 -6.35 14.61 5.55
CA GLU A 28 -7.54 14.00 6.16
C GLU A 28 -8.69 13.83 5.16
N LYS A 29 -8.90 14.81 4.27
CA LYS A 29 -9.87 14.71 3.17
C LYS A 29 -9.52 13.56 2.22
N VAL A 30 -8.26 13.47 1.79
CA VAL A 30 -7.74 12.40 0.94
C VAL A 30 -7.94 11.03 1.62
N ASN A 31 -7.55 10.91 2.89
CA ASN A 31 -7.64 9.67 3.66
C ASN A 31 -9.07 9.16 3.78
N ARG A 32 -10.07 10.04 3.98
CA ARG A 32 -11.48 9.64 4.01
C ARG A 32 -11.91 9.00 2.70
N ILE A 33 -11.54 9.61 1.57
CA ILE A 33 -11.90 9.10 0.24
C ILE A 33 -11.18 7.80 -0.07
N LEU A 34 -9.89 7.68 0.24
CA LEU A 34 -9.14 6.43 0.06
C LEU A 34 -9.73 5.28 0.89
N LYS A 35 -10.18 5.56 2.13
CA LYS A 35 -10.92 4.58 2.94
C LYS A 35 -12.23 4.17 2.27
N GLN A 36 -13.02 5.12 1.77
CA GLN A 36 -14.28 4.80 1.07
C GLN A 36 -14.04 3.94 -0.17
N ILE A 37 -13.05 4.30 -1.00
CA ILE A 37 -12.65 3.50 -2.17
C ILE A 37 -12.23 2.10 -1.73
N SER A 38 -11.39 1.99 -0.70
CA SER A 38 -10.96 0.69 -0.16
C SER A 38 -12.15 -0.22 0.16
N HIS A 39 -13.19 0.31 0.79
CA HIS A 39 -14.38 -0.48 1.15
C HIS A 39 -15.21 -0.87 -0.09
N GLN A 40 -15.28 -0.01 -1.10
CA GLN A 40 -16.05 -0.26 -2.33
C GLN A 40 -15.39 -1.28 -3.25
N VAL A 41 -14.05 -1.26 -3.34
CA VAL A 41 -13.28 -2.14 -4.24
C VAL A 41 -12.75 -3.39 -3.56
N ALA A 42 -12.88 -3.48 -2.23
CA ALA A 42 -12.47 -4.66 -1.49
C ALA A 42 -13.28 -5.88 -1.95
N VAL A 43 -12.57 -6.85 -2.50
CA VAL A 43 -13.11 -8.15 -2.90
C VAL A 43 -13.36 -9.09 -1.71
N MET A 44 -12.96 -8.67 -0.51
CA MET A 44 -13.04 -9.40 0.74
C MET A 44 -13.41 -8.43 1.87
N PRO A 45 -14.14 -8.85 2.90
CA PRO A 45 -14.43 -8.00 4.05
C PRO A 45 -13.13 -7.52 4.69
N ALA A 46 -13.06 -6.24 5.06
CA ALA A 46 -11.93 -5.72 5.80
C ALA A 46 -11.85 -6.43 7.17
N ASN A 47 -10.89 -7.35 7.32
CA ASN A 47 -10.88 -8.30 8.43
C ASN A 47 -10.31 -7.69 9.72
N LYS A 48 -9.27 -6.84 9.61
CA LYS A 48 -8.58 -6.28 10.77
C LYS A 48 -7.58 -5.19 10.39
N LYS A 49 -7.65 -4.05 11.08
CA LYS A 49 -6.56 -3.06 11.07
C LYS A 49 -5.34 -3.62 11.79
N MET A 50 -4.21 -3.61 11.11
CA MET A 50 -2.94 -3.96 11.70
C MET A 50 -2.28 -2.69 12.23
N THR A 51 -1.99 -2.70 13.53
CA THR A 51 -1.37 -1.56 14.24
C THR A 51 0.01 -1.91 14.80
N LYS A 52 0.45 -3.16 14.64
CA LYS A 52 1.75 -3.64 15.11
C LYS A 52 2.83 -3.35 14.07
N ASN A 53 4.03 -3.03 14.55
CA ASN A 53 5.23 -3.02 13.73
C ASN A 53 5.66 -4.47 13.42
N PHE A 54 5.91 -4.77 12.15
CA PHE A 54 6.38 -6.07 11.67
C PHE A 54 7.82 -6.06 11.16
N LEU A 55 8.60 -5.04 11.51
CA LEU A 55 10.01 -4.95 11.15
C LEU A 55 10.76 -6.24 11.51
N GLY A 56 11.38 -6.86 10.49
CA GLY A 56 12.13 -8.10 10.62
C GLY A 56 11.31 -9.33 11.05
N LYS A 57 9.98 -9.26 11.10
CA LYS A 57 9.16 -10.36 11.63
C LYS A 57 9.00 -11.47 10.60
N ASN A 58 9.04 -12.72 11.09
CA ASN A 58 8.63 -13.85 10.29
C ASN A 58 7.11 -14.02 10.27
N LEU A 59 6.53 -13.82 9.09
CA LEU A 59 5.12 -13.91 8.78
C LEU A 59 4.85 -14.90 7.63
N SER A 60 5.83 -15.74 7.29
CA SER A 60 5.74 -16.67 6.16
C SER A 60 4.52 -17.60 6.27
N GLY A 61 3.88 -17.88 5.13
CA GLY A 61 2.73 -18.78 5.02
C GLY A 61 1.44 -18.31 5.71
N LYS A 62 1.42 -17.11 6.29
CA LYS A 62 0.23 -16.60 6.99
C LYS A 62 -0.81 -16.08 6.01
N ASN A 63 -2.08 -16.24 6.39
CA ASN A 63 -3.19 -15.62 5.68
C ASN A 63 -3.50 -14.23 6.28
N PHE A 64 -3.36 -13.20 5.46
CA PHE A 64 -3.70 -11.81 5.77
C PHE A 64 -4.74 -11.23 4.80
N ASP A 65 -5.48 -12.08 4.13
CA ASP A 65 -6.53 -11.69 3.20
C ASP A 65 -7.50 -10.69 3.84
N GLY A 66 -7.76 -9.58 3.13
CA GLY A 66 -8.61 -8.47 3.59
C GLY A 66 -8.07 -7.67 4.77
N SER A 67 -6.82 -7.89 5.22
CA SER A 67 -6.22 -7.10 6.31
C SER A 67 -5.91 -5.66 5.87
N ASP A 68 -5.87 -4.74 6.84
CA ASP A 68 -5.46 -3.35 6.58
C ASP A 68 -4.06 -3.07 7.17
N PHE A 69 -3.04 -3.13 6.31
CA PHE A 69 -1.65 -2.77 6.57
C PHE A 69 -1.32 -1.30 6.26
N SER A 70 -2.31 -0.42 6.06
CA SER A 70 -2.00 0.98 5.78
C SER A 70 -1.12 1.60 6.88
N MET A 71 -0.07 2.32 6.48
CA MET A 71 0.92 2.94 7.38
C MET A 71 1.71 1.96 8.28
N VAL A 72 1.68 0.66 8.00
CA VAL A 72 2.41 -0.34 8.80
C VAL A 72 3.85 -0.46 8.34
N LEU A 73 4.79 -0.52 9.30
CA LEU A 73 6.19 -0.80 9.05
C LEU A 73 6.41 -2.31 8.90
N MET A 74 6.84 -2.75 7.72
CA MET A 74 7.15 -4.15 7.39
C MET A 74 8.57 -4.29 6.80
N ILE A 75 9.46 -3.37 7.16
CA ILE A 75 10.85 -3.37 6.69
C ILE A 75 11.51 -4.72 7.05
N ALA A 76 12.12 -5.38 6.08
CA ALA A 76 12.75 -6.71 6.25
C ALA A 76 11.83 -7.81 6.80
N ALA A 77 10.49 -7.63 6.75
CA ALA A 77 9.56 -8.68 7.15
C ALA A 77 9.61 -9.85 6.18
N ASN A 78 9.47 -11.08 6.68
CA ASN A 78 9.32 -12.26 5.83
C ASN A 78 7.84 -12.57 5.62
N LEU A 79 7.33 -12.34 4.41
CA LEU A 79 5.97 -12.61 3.94
C LEU A 79 5.94 -13.72 2.88
N GLU A 80 7.02 -14.49 2.75
CA GLU A 80 7.11 -15.59 1.79
C GLU A 80 5.94 -16.56 1.95
N GLU A 81 5.33 -16.95 0.83
CA GLU A 81 4.13 -17.82 0.78
C GLU A 81 2.89 -17.28 1.53
N ALA A 82 2.89 -16.04 2.00
CA ALA A 82 1.71 -15.44 2.61
C ALA A 82 0.60 -15.18 1.55
N SER A 83 -0.65 -15.21 2.00
CA SER A 83 -1.78 -14.72 1.19
C SER A 83 -2.13 -13.29 1.61
N LEU A 84 -2.11 -12.35 0.66
CA LEU A 84 -2.31 -10.91 0.89
C LEU A 84 -3.39 -10.35 -0.05
N ARG A 85 -4.38 -11.17 -0.40
CA ARG A 85 -5.43 -10.81 -1.35
C ARG A 85 -6.41 -9.84 -0.70
N GLY A 86 -6.76 -8.76 -1.39
CA GLY A 86 -7.63 -7.72 -0.84
C GLY A 86 -7.01 -6.92 0.31
N THR A 87 -5.73 -7.14 0.63
CA THR A 87 -5.03 -6.44 1.71
C THR A 87 -4.73 -4.99 1.30
N ASN A 88 -4.95 -4.04 2.20
CA ASN A 88 -4.67 -2.61 1.98
C ASN A 88 -3.23 -2.27 2.39
N PHE A 89 -2.42 -1.78 1.43
CA PHE A 89 -1.02 -1.38 1.62
C PHE A 89 -0.77 0.13 1.56
N LEU A 90 -1.81 0.96 1.70
CA LEU A 90 -1.69 2.41 1.59
C LEU A 90 -0.65 2.96 2.58
N GLY A 91 0.48 3.46 2.06
CA GLY A 91 1.57 4.00 2.87
C GLY A 91 2.32 2.97 3.72
N ALA A 92 2.14 1.67 3.46
CA ALA A 92 2.92 0.62 4.11
C ALA A 92 4.39 0.66 3.67
N ASP A 93 5.31 0.36 4.58
CA ASP A 93 6.74 0.32 4.28
C ASP A 93 7.21 -1.11 4.06
N LEU A 94 7.55 -1.43 2.81
CA LEU A 94 7.92 -2.77 2.35
C LEU A 94 9.42 -2.90 2.00
N ARG A 95 10.25 -1.93 2.38
CA ARG A 95 11.69 -1.99 2.10
C ARG A 95 12.31 -3.28 2.62
N ASP A 96 13.02 -4.00 1.75
CA ASP A 96 13.65 -5.29 2.02
C ASP A 96 12.70 -6.41 2.49
N ALA A 97 11.38 -6.24 2.40
CA ALA A 97 10.43 -7.29 2.75
C ALA A 97 10.56 -8.46 1.74
N ASN A 98 10.62 -9.69 2.25
CA ASN A 98 10.58 -10.89 1.42
C ASN A 98 9.12 -11.23 1.08
N ILE A 99 8.73 -11.10 -0.18
CA ILE A 99 7.40 -11.39 -0.72
C ILE A 99 7.47 -12.46 -1.84
N LYS A 100 8.45 -13.35 -1.76
CA LYS A 100 8.59 -14.49 -2.67
C LYS A 100 7.39 -15.43 -2.53
N ASN A 101 6.90 -15.95 -3.66
CA ASN A 101 5.78 -16.90 -3.68
C ASN A 101 4.46 -16.34 -3.06
N THR A 102 4.34 -15.02 -2.90
CA THR A 102 3.18 -14.35 -2.29
C THR A 102 2.16 -13.96 -3.35
N ASP A 103 0.85 -14.12 -3.07
CA ASP A 103 -0.24 -13.61 -3.92
C ASP A 103 -0.68 -12.20 -3.48
N LEU A 104 -0.30 -11.20 -4.27
CA LEU A 104 -0.69 -9.78 -4.13
C LEU A 104 -1.69 -9.35 -5.21
N SER A 105 -2.21 -10.26 -6.04
CA SER A 105 -2.97 -9.95 -7.26
C SER A 105 -4.17 -9.03 -7.07
N LYS A 106 -4.77 -9.07 -5.87
CA LYS A 106 -5.95 -8.27 -5.48
C LYS A 106 -5.66 -7.29 -4.34
N SER A 107 -4.40 -7.06 -3.99
CA SER A 107 -4.05 -6.10 -2.94
C SER A 107 -4.36 -4.67 -3.40
N LEU A 108 -4.65 -3.80 -2.44
CA LEU A 108 -5.09 -2.42 -2.68
C LEU A 108 -3.96 -1.44 -2.36
N PHE A 109 -3.88 -0.38 -3.16
CA PHE A 109 -2.96 0.76 -2.96
C PHE A 109 -1.47 0.40 -2.90
N LEU A 110 -1.07 -0.74 -3.48
CA LEU A 110 0.33 -1.01 -3.77
C LEU A 110 0.81 -0.08 -4.89
N THR A 111 2.03 0.41 -4.72
CA THR A 111 2.73 1.25 -5.69
C THR A 111 3.91 0.51 -6.29
N GLN A 112 4.33 0.92 -7.49
CA GLN A 112 5.54 0.36 -8.11
C GLN A 112 6.78 0.55 -7.23
N MET A 113 6.88 1.67 -6.51
CA MET A 113 8.00 1.93 -5.59
C MET A 113 8.07 0.93 -4.44
N GLN A 114 6.92 0.60 -3.82
CA GLN A 114 6.87 -0.41 -2.76
C GLN A 114 7.29 -1.79 -3.27
N ILE A 115 6.87 -2.15 -4.49
CA ILE A 115 7.27 -3.40 -5.14
C ILE A 115 8.77 -3.40 -5.48
N ASN A 116 9.30 -2.32 -6.04
CA ASN A 116 10.72 -2.19 -6.37
C ASN A 116 11.63 -2.28 -5.13
N ALA A 117 11.12 -1.90 -3.95
CA ALA A 117 11.87 -1.93 -2.70
C ALA A 117 11.79 -3.27 -1.96
N ALA A 118 10.92 -4.18 -2.38
CA ALA A 118 10.76 -5.51 -1.79
C ALA A 118 11.50 -6.57 -2.62
N SER A 119 11.68 -7.77 -2.06
CA SER A 119 12.25 -8.92 -2.77
C SER A 119 11.15 -9.93 -3.09
N GLY A 120 10.77 -10.03 -4.36
CA GLY A 120 9.89 -11.08 -4.88
C GLY A 120 10.65 -12.07 -5.77
N ASN A 121 9.91 -12.89 -6.51
CA ASN A 121 10.45 -13.81 -7.53
C ASN A 121 9.44 -14.07 -8.66
N GLU A 122 9.71 -15.05 -9.51
CA GLU A 122 8.85 -15.44 -10.63
C GLU A 122 7.46 -15.94 -10.22
N LYS A 123 7.32 -16.42 -8.98
CA LYS A 123 6.08 -16.93 -8.41
C LYS A 123 5.30 -15.87 -7.63
N THR A 124 5.90 -14.71 -7.32
CA THR A 124 5.17 -13.59 -6.75
C THR A 124 4.14 -13.07 -7.76
N ILE A 125 2.88 -13.03 -7.36
CA ILE A 125 1.76 -12.61 -8.21
C ILE A 125 1.44 -11.15 -7.88
N LEU A 126 1.59 -10.25 -8.85
CA LEU A 126 1.34 -8.82 -8.68
C LEU A 126 -0.06 -8.40 -9.19
N PRO A 127 -0.62 -7.29 -8.69
CA PRO A 127 -1.70 -6.58 -9.36
C PRO A 127 -1.33 -6.29 -10.83
N LYS A 128 -2.31 -6.40 -11.73
CA LYS A 128 -2.09 -6.26 -13.19
C LYS A 128 -1.45 -4.93 -13.63
N ASN A 129 -1.58 -3.89 -12.82
CA ASN A 129 -1.04 -2.56 -13.10
C ASN A 129 0.39 -2.33 -12.57
N LEU A 130 0.98 -3.33 -11.93
CA LEU A 130 2.36 -3.28 -11.42
C LEU A 130 3.25 -4.19 -12.25
N VAL A 131 4.48 -3.76 -12.44
CA VAL A 131 5.49 -4.45 -13.22
C VAL A 131 6.42 -5.20 -12.28
N ARG A 132 6.77 -6.43 -12.63
CA ARG A 132 7.80 -7.19 -11.92
C ARG A 132 9.16 -6.49 -12.07
N PRO A 133 9.85 -6.14 -10.97
CA PRO A 133 11.21 -5.62 -11.03
C PRO A 133 12.17 -6.63 -11.67
N SER A 134 13.17 -6.14 -12.41
CA SER A 134 14.14 -7.00 -13.12
C SER A 134 15.10 -7.77 -12.21
N HIS A 135 15.16 -7.41 -10.93
CA HIS A 135 16.05 -8.01 -9.92
C HIS A 135 15.32 -9.04 -9.03
N TRP A 136 14.08 -9.37 -9.35
CA TRP A 136 13.29 -10.43 -8.72
C TRP A 136 13.55 -11.79 -9.37
#